data_AF-A0A0B5AYN2-F1
#
_entry.id   AF-A0A0B5AYN2-F1
#
_cell.length_a   1.000
_cell.length_b   1.000
_cell.length_c   1.000
_cell.angle_alpha   90.00
_cell.angle_beta   90.00
_cell.angle_gamma   90.00
#
_symmetry.space_group_name_H-M   'P 1'
#
loop_
_entity.id
_entity.type
_entity.pdbx_description
1 polymer ?
#
loop_
_entity_poly.entity_id
_entity_poly.type
_entity_poly.pdbx_seq_one_letter_code
_entity_poly.pdbx_strand_id
1 'polypeptide(L)'
;MTKRVFLLVTGEEYSAMTFSQEYNAQAFYESMVADGETERELEDGTVEIKEFGAVDDEFIQFIRDEIMDYDQSKDTDFFEVKPV
;
A
#
# COMPACT_ATOMS: atom_id res chain seq x y z
N MET A 1 10.55 -16.23 -10.09
CA MET A 1 10.00 -16.06 -8.74
C MET A 1 8.87 -15.07 -8.86
N THR A 2 7.68 -15.37 -8.33
CA THR A 2 6.55 -14.44 -8.39
C THR A 2 6.81 -13.32 -7.40
N LYS A 3 7.03 -12.11 -7.93
CA LYS A 3 7.26 -10.90 -7.14
C LYS A 3 5.90 -10.37 -6.69
N ARG A 4 5.83 -9.89 -5.44
CA ARG A 4 4.64 -9.21 -4.92
C ARG A 4 4.95 -7.73 -4.72
N VAL A 5 4.00 -6.87 -5.04
CA VAL A 5 4.14 -5.43 -4.93
C VAL A 5 3.02 -4.90 -4.06
N PHE A 6 3.38 -4.03 -3.12
CA PHE A 6 2.44 -3.36 -2.25
C PHE A 6 2.70 -1.86 -2.30
N LEU A 7 1.62 -1.08 -2.22
CA LEU A 7 1.70 0.32 -1.84
C LEU A 7 1.57 0.40 -0.32
N LEU A 8 2.60 0.87 0.37
CA LEU A 8 2.51 1.22 1.79
C LEU A 8 2.09 2.69 1.88
N VAL A 9 0.95 2.96 2.49
CA VAL A 9 0.46 4.32 2.74
C VAL A 9 0.65 4.61 4.21
N THR A 10 1.38 5.68 4.53
CA THR A 10 1.63 6.14 5.91
C THR A 10 1.26 7.61 6.02
N GLY A 11 0.62 8.00 7.10
CA GLY A 11 0.33 9.40 7.38
C GLY A 11 -0.32 9.59 8.76
N GLU A 12 -0.96 10.73 8.95
CA GLU A 12 -1.71 11.09 10.17
C GLU A 12 -3.18 11.35 9.83
N GLU A 13 -4.08 11.12 10.79
CA GLU A 13 -5.51 11.44 10.66
C GLU A 13 -6.20 10.80 9.44
N TYR A 14 -6.28 9.46 9.41
CA TYR A 14 -7.03 8.68 8.42
C TYR A 14 -6.42 8.64 7.00
N SER A 15 -5.15 8.98 6.81
CA SER A 15 -4.51 9.05 5.48
C SER A 15 -4.68 7.80 4.62
N ALA A 16 -4.49 6.60 5.19
CA ALA A 16 -4.66 5.35 4.45
C ALA A 16 -6.13 5.08 4.09
N MET A 17 -7.06 5.43 4.98
CA MET A 17 -8.48 5.36 4.72
C MET A 17 -8.90 6.34 3.61
N THR A 18 -8.45 7.59 3.67
CA THR A 18 -8.68 8.60 2.63
C THR A 18 -8.12 8.14 1.29
N PHE A 19 -6.87 7.64 1.28
CA PHE A 19 -6.27 7.09 0.07
C PHE A 19 -7.13 6.00 -0.57
N SER A 20 -7.64 5.05 0.24
CA SER A 20 -8.49 3.96 -0.25
C SER A 20 -9.84 4.42 -0.84
N GLN A 21 -10.32 5.60 -0.42
CA GLN A 21 -11.59 6.17 -0.90
C GLN A 21 -11.41 7.01 -2.17
N GLU A 22 -10.28 7.71 -2.28
CA GLU A 22 -10.04 8.67 -3.36
C GLU A 22 -9.29 8.06 -4.55
N TYR A 23 -8.43 7.07 -4.30
CA TYR A 23 -7.55 6.51 -5.31
C TYR A 23 -7.82 5.03 -5.59
N ASN A 24 -7.59 4.64 -6.84
CA ASN A 24 -7.42 3.24 -7.18
C ASN A 24 -5.94 2.87 -7.04
N ALA A 25 -5.61 2.00 -6.09
CA ALA A 25 -4.23 1.62 -5.79
C ALA A 25 -3.45 1.12 -7.02
N GLN A 26 -4.08 0.33 -7.90
CA GLN A 26 -3.43 -0.18 -9.11
C GLN A 26 -3.09 0.96 -10.08
N ALA A 27 -4.04 1.83 -10.40
CA ALA A 27 -3.80 2.96 -11.30
C ALA A 27 -2.79 3.95 -10.70
N PHE A 28 -2.78 4.13 -9.38
CA PHE A 28 -1.81 4.97 -8.69
C PHE A 28 -0.39 4.39 -8.79
N TYR A 29 -0.24 3.08 -8.55
CA TYR A 29 1.02 2.36 -8.75
C TYR A 29 1.53 2.50 -10.20
N GLU A 30 0.66 2.30 -11.18
CA GLU A 30 1.00 2.43 -12.60
C GLU A 30 1.49 3.84 -12.95
N SER A 31 0.87 4.88 -12.39
CA SER A 31 1.33 6.27 -12.53
C SER A 31 2.72 6.46 -11.92
N MET A 32 2.94 6.02 -10.67
CA MET A 32 4.25 6.15 -10.02
C MET A 32 5.35 5.46 -10.84
N VAL A 33 5.09 4.26 -11.34
CA VAL A 33 6.07 3.53 -12.18
C VAL A 33 6.34 4.28 -13.49
N ALA A 34 5.31 4.83 -14.14
CA ALA A 34 5.49 5.63 -15.36
C ALA A 34 6.34 6.88 -15.12
N ASP A 35 6.22 7.48 -13.93
CA ASP A 35 6.98 8.65 -13.49
C ASP A 35 8.38 8.27 -12.95
N GLY A 36 8.68 6.98 -12.80
CA GLY A 36 9.95 6.48 -12.26
C GLY A 36 10.09 6.65 -10.74
N GLU A 37 8.97 6.77 -10.04
CA GLU A 37 8.90 7.01 -8.60
C GLU A 37 8.79 5.70 -7.81
N THR A 38 9.46 5.63 -6.67
CA THR A 38 9.28 4.57 -5.66
C THR A 38 8.56 5.07 -4.42
N GLU A 39 8.40 6.37 -4.29
CA GLU A 39 7.77 7.07 -3.18
C GLU A 39 7.09 8.34 -3.72
N ARG A 40 5.91 8.67 -3.20
CA ARG A 40 5.16 9.87 -3.56
C ARG A 40 4.55 10.49 -2.30
N GLU A 41 4.85 11.76 -2.06
CA GLU A 41 4.20 12.56 -1.02
C GLU A 41 2.80 13.01 -1.49
N LEU A 42 1.84 12.93 -0.58
CA LEU A 42 0.48 13.44 -0.68
C LEU A 42 0.29 14.53 0.39
N GLU A 43 -0.83 15.25 0.35
CA GLU A 43 -1.13 16.30 1.33
C GLU A 43 -1.10 15.77 2.77
N ASP A 44 -1.68 14.58 3.00
CA ASP A 44 -1.86 14.01 4.33
C ASP A 44 -1.00 12.76 4.58
N GLY A 45 -0.01 12.46 3.74
CA GLY A 45 0.81 11.27 3.93
C GLY A 45 1.78 10.96 2.80
N THR A 46 2.29 9.73 2.80
CA THR A 46 3.28 9.24 1.85
C THR A 46 2.84 7.86 1.36
N VAL A 47 3.07 7.61 0.07
CA VAL A 47 2.84 6.30 -0.56
C VAL A 47 4.17 5.77 -1.07
N GLU A 48 4.57 4.58 -0.59
CA GLU A 48 5.80 3.91 -0.98
C GLU A 48 5.51 2.59 -1.72
N ILE A 49 6.24 2.33 -2.81
CA ILE A 49 6.25 1.03 -3.48
C ILE A 49 7.17 0.08 -2.72
N LYS A 50 6.61 -0.99 -2.15
CA LYS A 50 7.35 -2.07 -1.50
C LYS A 50 7.29 -3.33 -2.34
N GLU A 51 8.46 -3.89 -2.62
CA GLU A 51 8.61 -5.07 -3.47
C GLU A 51 9.19 -6.23 -2.68
N PHE A 52 8.50 -7.36 -2.73
CA PHE A 52 8.92 -8.59 -2.05
C PHE A 52 9.02 -9.74 -3.04
N GLY A 53 9.76 -10.78 -2.64
CA GLY A 53 9.77 -12.05 -3.35
C GLY A 53 8.43 -12.78 -3.24
N ALA A 54 8.47 -14.11 -3.22
CA ALA A 54 7.27 -14.88 -2.92
C ALA A 54 6.85 -14.64 -1.46
N VAL A 55 5.73 -13.95 -1.29
CA VAL A 55 5.01 -13.85 -0.01
C VAL A 55 3.80 -14.76 -0.09
N ASP A 56 3.48 -15.46 0.98
CA ASP A 56 2.35 -16.38 1.06
C ASP A 56 1.03 -15.63 1.29
N ASP A 57 -0.07 -16.09 0.67
CA ASP A 57 -1.39 -15.44 0.79
C ASP A 57 -1.94 -15.56 2.22
N GLU A 58 -1.77 -16.72 2.87
CA GLU A 58 -2.22 -16.94 4.24
C GLU A 58 -1.42 -16.07 5.21
N PHE A 59 -0.13 -15.86 4.92
CA PHE A 59 0.68 -14.92 5.72
C PHE A 59 0.18 -13.48 5.61
N ILE A 60 -0.20 -13.01 4.41
CA ILE A 60 -0.75 -11.66 4.24
C ILE A 60 -2.06 -11.51 5.01
N GLN A 61 -2.95 -12.51 4.92
CA GLN A 61 -4.21 -12.53 5.68
C GLN A 61 -3.96 -12.54 7.19
N PHE A 62 -3.02 -13.36 7.66
CA PHE A 62 -2.62 -13.38 9.07
C PHE A 62 -2.16 -12.01 9.56
N ILE A 63 -1.36 -11.26 8.78
CA ILE A 63 -0.96 -9.90 9.15
C ILE A 63 -2.18 -8.97 9.24
N ARG A 64 -3.09 -9.02 8.27
CA ARG A 64 -4.28 -8.16 8.25
C ARG A 64 -5.24 -8.44 9.38
N ASP A 65 -5.47 -9.71 9.68
CA ASP A 65 -6.54 -10.13 10.57
C ASP A 65 -6.09 -10.23 12.04
N GLU A 66 -4.83 -10.62 12.28
CA GLU A 66 -4.34 -10.96 13.63
C GLU A 66 -3.29 -9.96 14.17
N ILE A 67 -2.63 -9.18 13.31
CA ILE A 67 -1.53 -8.28 13.70
C ILE A 67 -1.91 -6.80 13.59
N MET A 68 -2.59 -6.42 12.50
CA MET A 68 -2.97 -5.03 12.29
C MET A 68 -4.14 -4.60 13.19
N ASP A 69 -3.96 -3.49 13.89
CA ASP A 69 -5.03 -2.83 14.62
C ASP A 69 -5.88 -2.00 13.65
N TYR A 70 -7.21 -2.16 13.71
CA TYR A 70 -8.13 -1.50 12.80
C TYR A 70 -8.16 0.03 12.94
N ASP A 71 -7.91 0.58 14.13
CA ASP A 71 -7.85 2.03 14.29
C ASP A 71 -6.54 2.56 13.70
N GLN A 72 -5.41 1.87 13.95
CA GLN A 72 -4.13 2.24 13.33
C GLN A 72 -4.12 2.06 11.80
N SER A 73 -4.88 1.10 11.28
CA SER A 73 -4.95 0.84 9.84
C SER A 73 -5.59 2.00 9.05
N LYS A 74 -6.28 2.92 9.73
CA LYS A 74 -6.84 4.12 9.08
C LYS A 74 -5.75 5.12 8.73
N ASP A 75 -4.70 5.19 9.55
CA ASP A 75 -3.56 6.08 9.35
C ASP A 75 -2.47 5.42 8.48
N THR A 76 -2.24 4.12 8.67
CA THR A 76 -1.22 3.35 7.93
C THR A 76 -1.75 1.99 7.47
N ASP A 77 -1.77 1.74 6.17
CA ASP A 77 -2.17 0.46 5.58
C ASP A 77 -1.30 0.14 4.37
N PHE A 78 -1.33 -1.11 3.93
CA PHE A 78 -0.71 -1.53 2.68
C PHE A 78 -1.77 -2.01 1.69
N PHE A 79 -1.52 -1.90 0.40
CA PHE A 79 -2.43 -2.32 -0.66
C PHE A 79 -1.69 -3.17 -1.68
N GLU A 80 -2.12 -4.42 -1.88
CA GLU A 80 -1.50 -5.29 -2.88
C GLU A 80 -1.87 -4.83 -4.29
N VAL A 81 -0.87 -4.74 -5.16
CA VAL A 81 -1.01 -4.35 -6.57
C VAL A 81 -0.30 -5.36 -7.47
N LYS A 82 -0.69 -5.39 -8.74
CA LYS A 82 -0.08 -6.24 -9.75
C LYS A 82 1.12 -5.51 -10.36
N PRO A 83 2.31 -6.15 -10.38
CA PRO A 83 3.48 -5.59 -11.06
C PRO A 83 3.18 -5.38 -12.55
N VAL A 84 3.67 -4.27 -13.10
CA VAL A 84 3.65 -3.95 -14.53
C VAL A 84 4.88 -4.41 -15.28
#